data_AF-A0A7W8LPA1-F1
#
_entry.id   AF-A0A7W8LPA1-F1
#
_cell.length_a   1.000
_cell.length_b   1.000
_cell.length_c   1.000
_cell.angle_alpha   90.00
_cell.angle_beta   90.00
_cell.angle_gamma   90.00
#
_symmetry.space_group_name_H-M   'P 1'
#
loop_
_entity.id
_entity.type
_entity.pdbx_description
1 polymer ?
#
loop_
_entity_poly.entity_id
_entity_poly.type
_entity_poly.pdbx_seq_one_letter_code
_entity_poly.pdbx_strand_id
1 'polypeptide(L)'
;MSARVPPRLPRPGDDPWRPSTRPALPRPTLPPDLGRRAKGLGWLAVQGFFGFILVTTLLALFIVLLALDWPPAAWLIGITLLLALLGVVRTAVQGRRLLAPAPEVPLAQATPDDDEARLLRLLRSGERALPPAARPAFHAAVISTRDALRLTSGDEALGRDAFDARQAAREDLPELLHTYRATPRTPEAERLLVSQLDLIGRRMGEVVHERRGQHTRTLEAQRRYLESKYGDERG
;
A
#
# COMPACT_ATOMS: atom_id res chain seq x y z
N MET A 1 -29.39 -24.34 36.47
CA MET A 1 -30.23 -24.87 35.38
C MET A 1 -30.87 -23.69 34.66
N SER A 2 -30.30 -23.25 33.54
CA SER A 2 -30.85 -22.16 32.72
C SER A 2 -31.45 -22.73 31.44
N ALA A 3 -32.72 -22.43 31.22
CA ALA A 3 -33.53 -22.90 30.12
C ALA A 3 -32.99 -22.40 28.77
N ARG A 4 -32.81 -23.33 27.82
CA ARG A 4 -32.53 -22.99 26.42
C ARG A 4 -33.82 -22.45 25.79
N VAL A 5 -33.78 -21.18 25.37
CA VAL A 5 -34.82 -20.60 24.52
C VAL A 5 -34.73 -21.26 23.14
N PRO A 6 -35.82 -21.83 22.59
CA PRO A 6 -35.79 -22.44 21.26
C PRO A 6 -35.71 -21.38 20.16
N PRO A 7 -35.05 -21.67 19.02
CA PRO A 7 -35.01 -20.77 17.88
C PRO A 7 -36.42 -20.57 17.29
N ARG A 8 -36.82 -19.31 17.10
CA ARG A 8 -38.09 -18.96 16.44
C ARG A 8 -38.01 -19.38 14.97
N LEU A 9 -38.98 -20.19 14.54
CA LEU A 9 -39.19 -20.49 13.12
C LEU A 9 -39.67 -19.24 12.38
N PRO A 10 -39.18 -18.99 11.14
CA PRO A 10 -39.63 -17.86 10.33
C PRO A 10 -41.12 -18.01 9.96
N ARG A 11 -41.86 -16.89 9.98
CA ARG A 11 -43.28 -16.87 9.65
C ARG A 11 -43.49 -16.92 8.13
N PRO A 12 -44.54 -17.58 7.63
CA PRO A 12 -44.89 -17.54 6.21
C PRO A 12 -45.35 -16.13 5.84
N GLY A 13 -44.58 -15.43 5.02
CA GLY A 13 -44.85 -14.05 4.60
C GLY A 13 -43.62 -13.18 4.38
N ASP A 14 -42.46 -13.60 4.88
CA ASP A 14 -41.16 -12.97 4.56
C ASP A 14 -40.70 -13.44 3.18
N ASP A 15 -41.03 -12.66 2.15
CA ASP A 15 -40.55 -12.86 0.79
C ASP A 15 -39.02 -12.64 0.73
N PRO A 16 -38.21 -13.67 0.44
CA PRO A 16 -36.75 -13.56 0.43
C PRO A 16 -36.20 -12.66 -0.69
N TRP A 17 -37.06 -12.23 -1.62
CA TRP A 17 -36.67 -11.40 -2.76
C TRP A 17 -37.12 -9.95 -2.66
N ARG A 18 -37.68 -9.52 -1.53
CA ARG A 18 -37.98 -8.10 -1.33
C ARG A 18 -36.67 -7.30 -1.18
N PRO A 19 -36.38 -6.35 -2.09
CA PRO A 19 -35.22 -5.49 -1.93
C PRO A 19 -35.39 -4.67 -0.65
N SER A 20 -34.45 -4.85 0.28
CA SER A 20 -34.37 -4.09 1.51
C SER A 20 -34.35 -2.60 1.18
N THR A 21 -35.31 -1.86 1.73
CA THR A 21 -35.40 -0.41 1.61
C THR A 21 -34.10 0.20 2.11
N ARG A 22 -33.24 0.64 1.17
CA ARG A 22 -31.94 1.24 1.46
C ARG A 22 -32.12 2.41 2.43
N PRO A 23 -31.42 2.45 3.58
CA PRO A 23 -31.29 3.69 4.33
C PRO A 23 -30.57 4.73 3.46
N ALA A 24 -31.03 5.98 3.55
CA ALA A 24 -30.55 7.12 2.77
C ALA A 24 -29.03 7.19 2.75
N LEU A 25 -28.46 7.35 1.55
CA LEU A 25 -27.03 7.58 1.31
C LEU A 25 -26.54 8.72 2.23
N PRO A 26 -25.42 8.52 2.98
CA PRO A 26 -24.76 9.64 3.62
C PRO A 26 -24.30 10.63 2.55
N ARG A 27 -24.60 11.93 2.77
CA ARG A 27 -24.05 13.02 1.96
C ARG A 27 -22.51 12.85 1.84
N PRO A 28 -21.92 13.14 0.68
CA PRO A 28 -20.46 13.07 0.52
C PRO A 28 -19.83 14.10 1.46
N THR A 29 -19.27 13.62 2.57
CA THR A 29 -18.37 14.41 3.39
C THR A 29 -17.09 14.61 2.58
N LEU A 30 -16.74 15.88 2.34
CA LEU A 30 -15.45 16.23 1.74
C LEU A 30 -14.32 15.49 2.49
N PRO A 31 -13.39 14.83 1.79
CA PRO A 31 -12.34 14.07 2.46
C PRO A 31 -11.51 14.99 3.37
N PRO A 32 -11.23 14.59 4.62
CA PRO A 32 -10.50 15.39 5.62
C PRO A 32 -9.02 15.64 5.28
N ASP A 33 -8.56 15.21 4.11
CA ASP A 33 -7.15 15.18 3.71
C ASP A 33 -6.72 16.37 2.82
N LEU A 34 -7.66 17.28 2.50
CA LEU A 34 -7.38 18.52 1.74
C LEU A 34 -6.44 19.47 2.50
N GLY A 35 -6.55 19.53 3.83
CA GLY A 35 -5.71 20.41 4.66
C GLY A 35 -4.24 20.00 4.70
N ARG A 36 -3.94 18.69 4.66
CA ARG A 36 -2.55 18.18 4.63
C ARG A 36 -1.94 18.28 3.23
N ARG A 37 -2.72 18.07 2.17
CA ARG A 37 -2.29 18.26 0.78
C ARG A 37 -2.00 19.74 0.47
N ALA A 38 -2.79 20.66 1.01
CA ALA A 38 -2.57 22.11 0.89
C ALA A 38 -1.26 22.57 1.55
N LYS A 39 -0.83 21.95 2.66
CA LYS A 39 0.42 22.30 3.35
C LYS A 39 1.66 21.88 2.56
N GLY A 40 1.62 20.72 1.89
CA GLY A 40 2.68 20.28 0.98
C GLY A 40 2.78 21.13 -0.29
N LEU A 41 1.63 21.51 -0.87
CA LEU A 41 1.55 22.44 -2.01
C LEU A 41 2.01 23.85 -1.64
N GLY A 42 1.62 24.36 -0.47
CA GLY A 42 2.04 25.67 0.02
C GLY A 42 3.56 25.74 0.25
N TRP A 43 4.16 24.70 0.83
CA TRP A 43 5.61 24.63 1.00
C TRP A 43 6.36 24.58 -0.34
N LEU A 44 5.84 23.86 -1.34
CA LEU A 44 6.41 23.84 -2.68
C LEU A 44 6.26 25.17 -3.42
N ALA A 45 5.13 25.87 -3.25
CA ALA A 45 4.92 27.19 -3.81
C ALA A 45 5.90 28.21 -3.20
N VAL A 46 6.08 28.18 -1.88
CA VAL A 46 7.05 29.01 -1.16
C VAL A 46 8.47 28.70 -1.63
N GLN A 47 8.85 27.42 -1.68
CA GLN A 47 10.19 27.01 -2.10
C GLN A 47 10.48 27.36 -3.58
N GLY A 48 9.49 27.23 -4.46
CA GLY A 48 9.59 27.66 -5.85
C GLY A 48 9.74 29.17 -5.99
N PHE A 49 8.99 29.95 -5.19
CA PHE A 49 9.08 31.40 -5.18
C PHE A 49 10.43 31.91 -4.66
N PHE A 50 10.97 31.32 -3.58
CA PHE A 50 12.32 31.63 -3.09
C PHE A 50 13.40 31.25 -4.11
N GLY A 51 13.27 30.09 -4.76
CA GLY A 51 14.17 29.69 -5.83
C GLY A 51 14.14 30.65 -7.01
N PHE A 52 12.95 31.10 -7.42
CA PHE A 52 12.77 32.07 -8.50
C PHE A 52 13.42 33.41 -8.16
N ILE A 53 13.12 34.00 -7.00
CA ILE A 53 13.70 35.28 -6.56
C ILE A 53 15.23 35.22 -6.53
N LEU A 54 15.79 34.13 -5.99
CA LEU A 54 17.23 33.96 -5.91
C LEU A 54 17.87 33.91 -7.31
N VAL A 55 17.28 33.12 -8.22
CA VAL A 55 17.76 33.00 -9.61
C VAL A 55 17.63 34.33 -10.35
N THR A 56 16.50 35.04 -10.24
CA THR A 56 16.30 36.33 -10.90
C THR A 56 17.28 37.39 -10.38
N THR A 57 17.56 37.38 -9.08
CA THR A 57 18.52 38.31 -8.45
C THR A 57 19.95 38.03 -8.91
N LEU A 58 20.37 36.76 -8.93
CA LEU A 58 21.67 36.34 -9.47
C LEU A 58 21.81 36.68 -10.95
N LEU A 59 20.76 36.47 -11.75
CA LEU A 59 20.77 36.78 -13.17
C LEU A 59 20.92 38.29 -13.40
N ALA A 60 20.18 39.13 -12.65
CA ALA A 60 20.31 40.58 -12.73
C ALA A 60 21.72 41.04 -12.33
N LEU A 61 22.29 40.48 -11.26
CA LEU A 61 23.66 40.74 -10.83
C LEU A 61 24.65 40.39 -11.95
N PHE A 62 24.57 39.19 -12.53
CA PHE A 62 25.50 38.77 -13.57
C PHE A 62 25.36 39.53 -14.89
N ILE A 63 24.15 39.99 -15.25
CA ILE A 63 23.94 40.87 -16.40
C ILE A 63 24.67 42.21 -16.19
N VAL A 64 24.62 42.76 -14.97
CA VAL A 64 25.36 43.98 -14.61
C VAL A 64 26.87 43.74 -14.66
N LEU A 65 27.37 42.61 -14.13
CA LEU A 65 28.79 42.25 -14.21
C LEU A 65 29.28 42.02 -15.65
N LEU A 66 28.42 41.49 -16.53
CA LEU A 66 28.74 41.34 -17.95
C LEU A 66 28.84 42.70 -18.65
N ALA A 67 27.99 43.67 -18.29
CA ALA A 67 28.07 45.04 -18.79
C ALA A 67 29.33 45.78 -18.30
N LEU A 68 29.98 45.29 -17.24
CA LEU A 68 31.29 45.74 -16.75
C LEU A 68 32.47 44.99 -17.40
N ASP A 69 32.22 44.23 -18.47
CA ASP A 69 33.21 43.50 -19.26
C ASP A 69 34.00 42.43 -18.48
N TRP A 70 33.36 41.81 -17.48
CA TRP A 70 33.98 40.77 -16.66
C TRP A 70 33.84 39.38 -17.33
N PRO A 71 34.91 38.79 -17.89
CA PRO A 71 34.82 37.59 -18.73
C PRO A 71 34.20 36.34 -18.06
N PRO A 72 34.40 36.06 -16.74
CA PRO A 72 33.78 34.90 -16.10
C PRO A 72 32.26 35.04 -15.90
N ALA A 73 31.68 36.25 -16.07
CA ALA A 73 30.25 36.47 -15.87
C ALA A 73 29.39 35.66 -16.85
N ALA A 74 29.84 35.47 -18.10
CA ALA A 74 29.12 34.67 -19.09
C ALA A 74 29.00 33.18 -18.68
N TRP A 75 30.06 32.62 -18.09
CA TRP A 75 30.06 31.25 -17.56
C TRP A 75 29.15 31.11 -16.34
N LEU A 76 29.17 32.11 -15.44
CA LEU A 76 28.29 32.13 -14.27
C LEU A 76 26.81 32.23 -14.68
N ILE A 77 26.47 33.00 -15.72
CA ILE A 77 25.11 33.04 -16.29
C ILE A 77 24.70 31.65 -16.78
N GLY A 78 25.57 30.98 -17.55
CA GLY A 78 25.31 29.63 -18.06
C GLY A 78 25.06 28.61 -16.94
N ILE A 79 25.89 28.61 -15.90
CA ILE A 79 25.74 27.74 -14.73
C ILE A 79 24.44 28.05 -13.97
N THR A 80 24.11 29.33 -13.80
CA THR A 80 22.88 29.76 -13.12
C THR A 80 21.64 29.33 -13.90
N LEU A 81 21.67 29.42 -15.24
CA LEU A 81 20.61 28.93 -16.11
C LEU A 81 20.45 27.41 -16.01
N LEU A 82 21.58 26.67 -15.95
CA LEU A 82 21.57 25.22 -15.78
C LEU A 82 20.97 24.81 -14.43
N LEU A 83 21.35 25.48 -13.34
CA LEU A 83 20.76 25.24 -12.02
C LEU A 83 19.27 25.58 -11.99
N ALA A 84 18.86 26.68 -12.63
CA ALA A 84 17.46 27.06 -12.76
C ALA A 84 16.66 25.99 -13.51
N LEU A 85 17.20 25.51 -14.65
CA LEU A 85 16.60 24.43 -15.42
C LEU A 85 16.47 23.15 -14.58
N LEU A 86 17.51 22.79 -13.83
CA LEU A 86 17.50 21.62 -12.95
C LEU A 86 16.48 21.76 -11.82
N GLY A 87 16.33 22.97 -11.28
CA GLY A 87 15.29 23.32 -10.31
C GLY A 87 13.88 23.18 -10.88
N VAL A 88 13.64 23.67 -12.10
CA VAL A 88 12.37 23.53 -12.83
C VAL A 88 12.06 22.06 -13.12
N VAL A 89 13.03 21.28 -13.60
CA VAL A 89 12.83 19.84 -13.85
C VAL A 89 12.53 19.11 -12.54
N ARG A 90 13.25 19.43 -11.45
CA ARG A 90 13.04 18.78 -10.14
C ARG A 90 11.67 19.11 -9.55
N THR A 91 11.25 20.37 -9.62
CA THR A 91 9.92 20.82 -9.17
C THR A 91 8.81 20.27 -10.07
N ALA A 92 9.02 20.15 -11.38
CA ALA A 92 8.10 19.47 -12.29
C ALA A 92 7.98 17.97 -11.97
N VAL A 93 9.07 17.28 -11.67
CA VAL A 93 9.06 15.87 -11.26
C VAL A 93 8.38 15.69 -9.90
N GLN A 94 8.66 16.56 -8.93
CA GLN A 94 8.00 16.53 -7.62
C GLN A 94 6.52 16.92 -7.69
N GLY A 95 6.17 17.91 -8.49
CA GLY A 95 4.79 18.33 -8.78
C GLY A 95 4.02 17.22 -9.49
N ARG A 96 4.64 16.54 -10.45
CA ARG A 96 4.09 15.32 -11.07
C ARG A 96 3.95 14.18 -10.07
N ARG A 97 4.78 14.06 -9.04
CA ARG A 97 4.60 13.05 -7.98
C ARG A 97 3.47 13.37 -6.99
N LEU A 98 3.07 14.63 -6.89
CA LEU A 98 1.98 15.10 -6.03
C LEU A 98 0.64 15.19 -6.77
N LEU A 99 0.70 15.43 -8.08
CA LEU A 99 -0.44 15.39 -9.01
C LEU A 99 -0.62 14.02 -9.65
N ALA A 100 0.40 13.16 -9.62
CA ALA A 100 0.19 11.75 -9.89
C ALA A 100 -0.77 11.27 -8.80
N PRO A 101 -1.96 10.75 -9.16
CA PRO A 101 -2.68 9.90 -8.23
C PRO A 101 -1.66 8.89 -7.70
N ALA A 102 -1.74 8.56 -6.41
CA ALA A 102 -1.06 7.38 -5.89
C ALA A 102 -1.25 6.28 -6.95
N PRO A 103 -0.22 5.52 -7.34
CA PRO A 103 -0.41 4.45 -8.30
C PRO A 103 -1.30 3.40 -7.64
N GLU A 104 -2.60 3.66 -7.68
CA GLU A 104 -3.68 2.69 -7.79
C GLU A 104 -3.40 2.02 -9.12
N VAL A 105 -2.36 1.17 -9.13
CA VAL A 105 -2.37 0.09 -10.10
C VAL A 105 -3.60 -0.71 -9.70
N PRO A 106 -4.64 -0.78 -10.55
CA PRO A 106 -5.82 -1.58 -10.24
C PRO A 106 -5.33 -2.94 -9.76
N LEU A 107 -5.97 -3.52 -8.74
CA LEU A 107 -5.61 -4.86 -8.22
C LEU A 107 -5.46 -5.91 -9.32
N ALA A 108 -6.09 -5.67 -10.48
CA ALA A 108 -6.01 -6.45 -11.71
C ALA A 108 -4.70 -6.34 -12.53
N GLN A 109 -3.88 -5.29 -12.39
CA GLN A 109 -2.72 -5.04 -13.27
C GLN A 109 -1.34 -5.13 -12.62
N ALA A 110 -1.25 -5.16 -11.29
CA ALA A 110 0.05 -5.31 -10.62
C ALA A 110 0.37 -6.79 -10.41
N THR A 111 1.62 -7.13 -10.70
CA THR A 111 2.12 -8.50 -10.62
C THR A 111 2.33 -8.89 -9.15
N PRO A 112 2.22 -10.18 -8.80
CA PRO A 112 2.52 -10.68 -7.45
C PRO A 112 3.94 -10.29 -6.98
N ASP A 113 4.89 -10.20 -7.90
CA ASP A 113 6.29 -9.84 -7.61
C ASP A 113 6.44 -8.38 -7.17
N ASP A 114 5.66 -7.46 -7.74
CA ASP A 114 5.66 -6.05 -7.35
C ASP A 114 5.15 -5.85 -5.91
N ASP A 115 4.14 -6.65 -5.52
CA ASP A 115 3.55 -6.64 -4.19
C ASP A 115 4.53 -7.18 -3.15
N GLU A 116 5.21 -8.29 -3.46
CA GLU A 116 6.26 -8.82 -2.60
C GLU A 116 7.39 -7.80 -2.41
N ALA A 117 7.86 -7.17 -3.50
CA ALA A 117 8.91 -6.14 -3.42
C ALA A 117 8.47 -4.92 -2.59
N ARG A 118 7.20 -4.51 -2.66
CA ARG A 118 6.63 -3.46 -1.82
C ARG A 118 6.57 -3.89 -0.35
N LEU A 119 6.14 -5.11 -0.08
CA LEU A 119 6.07 -5.67 1.27
C LEU A 119 7.44 -5.76 1.94
N LEU A 120 8.48 -6.17 1.20
CA LEU A 120 9.87 -6.20 1.71
C LEU A 120 10.46 -4.80 1.93
N ARG A 121 10.03 -3.79 1.15
CA ARG A 121 10.36 -2.38 1.45
C ARG A 121 9.64 -1.90 2.71
N LEU A 122 8.37 -2.29 2.88
CA LEU A 122 7.60 -1.98 4.08
C LEU A 122 8.30 -2.55 5.32
N LEU A 123 8.70 -3.82 5.29
CA LEU A 123 9.40 -4.49 6.38
C LEU A 123 10.64 -3.70 6.83
N ARG A 124 11.53 -3.37 5.88
CA ARG A 124 12.75 -2.60 6.14
C ARG A 124 12.47 -1.21 6.71
N SER A 125 11.40 -0.55 6.26
CA SER A 125 11.02 0.78 6.74
C SER A 125 10.28 0.75 8.09
N GLY A 126 9.54 -0.33 8.36
CA GLY A 126 8.71 -0.53 9.54
C GLY A 126 9.55 -0.88 10.77
N GLU A 127 10.56 -1.73 10.59
CA GLU A 127 11.38 -2.27 11.67
C GLU A 127 12.09 -1.19 12.51
N ARG A 128 12.54 -0.10 11.86
CA ARG A 128 13.19 1.03 12.55
C ARG A 128 12.20 1.96 13.27
N ALA A 129 10.95 1.99 12.82
CA ALA A 129 9.93 2.91 13.33
C ALA A 129 9.07 2.30 14.45
N LEU A 130 9.10 0.97 14.59
CA LEU A 130 8.27 0.21 15.52
C LEU A 130 8.93 0.00 16.90
N PRO A 131 8.14 0.03 17.98
CA PRO A 131 8.63 -0.31 19.32
C PRO A 131 9.04 -1.79 19.38
N PRO A 132 9.99 -2.17 20.26
CA PRO A 132 10.52 -3.53 20.33
C PRO A 132 9.45 -4.61 20.52
N ALA A 133 8.41 -4.30 21.29
CA ALA A 133 7.30 -5.22 21.57
C ALA A 133 6.44 -5.55 20.33
N ALA A 134 6.33 -4.64 19.35
CA ALA A 134 5.51 -4.85 18.15
C ALA A 134 6.28 -5.47 16.96
N ARG A 135 7.62 -5.48 17.02
CA ARG A 135 8.47 -6.07 15.97
C ARG A 135 8.17 -7.53 15.66
N PRO A 136 8.04 -8.46 16.63
CA PRO A 136 7.79 -9.86 16.31
C PRO A 136 6.44 -10.08 15.64
N ALA A 137 5.38 -9.42 16.12
CA ALA A 137 4.05 -9.47 15.50
C ALA A 137 4.05 -8.92 14.07
N PHE A 138 4.78 -7.81 13.84
CA PHE A 138 4.93 -7.24 12.50
C PHE A 138 5.67 -8.17 11.54
N HIS A 139 6.78 -8.77 11.98
CA HIS A 139 7.52 -9.76 11.19
C HIS A 139 6.65 -10.97 10.84
N ALA A 140 5.92 -11.51 11.82
CA ALA A 140 5.01 -12.63 11.60
C ALA A 140 3.89 -12.30 10.60
N ALA A 141 3.28 -11.12 10.71
CA ALA A 141 2.26 -10.66 9.78
C ALA A 141 2.81 -10.46 8.36
N VAL A 142 4.01 -9.90 8.22
CA VAL A 142 4.66 -9.74 6.91
C VAL A 142 5.01 -11.09 6.28
N ILE A 143 5.59 -12.02 7.04
CA ILE A 143 5.98 -13.34 6.52
C ILE A 143 4.75 -14.12 6.06
N SER A 144 3.70 -14.17 6.89
CA SER A 144 2.44 -14.86 6.53
C SER A 144 1.80 -14.24 5.29
N THR A 145 1.77 -12.92 5.18
CA THR A 145 1.26 -12.22 3.98
C THR A 145 2.08 -12.54 2.74
N ARG A 146 3.41 -12.55 2.84
CA ARG A 146 4.30 -12.93 1.73
C ARG A 146 4.04 -14.37 1.29
N ASP A 147 3.95 -15.29 2.23
CA ASP A 147 3.73 -16.70 1.94
C ASP A 147 2.34 -16.91 1.30
N ALA A 148 1.33 -16.16 1.75
CA ALA A 148 0.00 -16.16 1.13
C ALA A 148 0.04 -15.63 -0.31
N LEU A 149 0.74 -14.52 -0.56
CA LEU A 149 0.92 -13.97 -1.91
C LEU A 149 1.60 -14.97 -2.86
N ARG A 150 2.63 -15.67 -2.40
CA ARG A 150 3.35 -16.66 -3.21
C ARG A 150 2.51 -17.89 -3.53
N LEU A 151 1.66 -18.33 -2.60
CA LEU A 151 0.79 -19.49 -2.82
C LEU A 151 -0.43 -19.18 -3.68
N THR A 152 -0.82 -17.90 -3.76
CA THR A 152 -1.98 -17.43 -4.55
C THR A 152 -1.58 -16.76 -5.86
N SER A 153 -0.29 -16.66 -6.17
CA SER A 153 0.23 -16.00 -7.38
C SER A 153 -0.12 -16.74 -8.68
N GLY A 154 -0.30 -18.06 -8.61
CA GLY A 154 -0.62 -18.93 -9.75
C GLY A 154 -2.12 -19.07 -10.04
N ASP A 155 -3.01 -18.44 -9.28
CA ASP A 155 -4.45 -18.47 -9.55
C ASP A 155 -4.76 -17.58 -10.78
N GLU A 156 -5.20 -18.19 -11.88
CA GLU A 156 -5.58 -17.50 -13.13
C GLU A 156 -6.80 -16.58 -12.96
N ALA A 157 -7.69 -16.91 -12.02
CA ALA A 157 -8.79 -16.05 -11.60
C ALA A 157 -8.47 -15.48 -10.21
N LEU A 158 -8.67 -14.18 -10.01
CA LEU A 158 -8.54 -13.52 -8.71
C LEU A 158 -9.54 -14.12 -7.71
N GLY A 159 -9.13 -15.20 -7.04
CA GLY A 159 -9.87 -15.81 -5.95
C GLY A 159 -9.87 -14.90 -4.72
N ARG A 160 -10.83 -15.13 -3.82
CA ARG A 160 -10.96 -14.36 -2.57
C ARG A 160 -9.65 -14.30 -1.79
N ASP A 161 -8.94 -15.43 -1.67
CA ASP A 161 -7.68 -15.47 -0.92
C ASP A 161 -6.56 -14.68 -1.59
N ALA A 162 -6.50 -14.68 -2.93
CA ALA A 162 -5.53 -13.91 -3.70
C ALA A 162 -5.81 -12.40 -3.54
N PHE A 163 -7.09 -12.03 -3.51
CA PHE A 163 -7.52 -10.67 -3.21
C PHE A 163 -7.17 -10.27 -1.78
N ASP A 164 -7.54 -11.08 -0.78
CA ASP A 164 -7.27 -10.83 0.65
C ASP A 164 -5.74 -10.67 0.87
N ALA A 165 -4.90 -11.51 0.25
CA ALA A 165 -3.45 -11.42 0.36
C ALA A 165 -2.87 -10.15 -0.27
N ARG A 166 -3.37 -9.74 -1.45
CA ARG A 166 -2.96 -8.49 -2.11
C ARG A 166 -3.43 -7.27 -1.32
N GLN A 167 -4.66 -7.29 -0.81
CA GLN A 167 -5.21 -6.21 0.02
C GLN A 167 -4.40 -6.04 1.30
N ALA A 168 -4.11 -7.14 2.02
CA ALA A 168 -3.29 -7.09 3.22
C ALA A 168 -1.90 -6.48 2.97
N ALA A 169 -1.27 -6.82 1.84
CA ALA A 169 0.05 -6.32 1.47
C ALA A 169 0.05 -4.86 1.01
N ARG A 170 -0.99 -4.42 0.29
CA ARG A 170 -1.05 -3.09 -0.35
C ARG A 170 -1.68 -2.02 0.53
N GLU A 171 -2.67 -2.40 1.33
CA GLU A 171 -3.55 -1.47 2.04
C GLU A 171 -3.42 -1.71 3.55
N ASP A 172 -3.84 -2.86 4.06
CA ASP A 172 -4.02 -3.06 5.50
C ASP A 172 -2.73 -2.86 6.29
N LEU A 173 -1.62 -3.51 5.90
CA LEU A 173 -0.34 -3.39 6.61
C LEU A 173 0.25 -1.97 6.51
N PRO A 174 0.38 -1.37 5.31
CA PRO A 174 0.83 0.02 5.19
C PRO A 174 -0.04 1.03 5.94
N GLU A 175 -1.37 0.92 5.86
CA GLU A 175 -2.32 1.82 6.49
C GLU A 175 -2.27 1.70 8.02
N LEU A 176 -2.14 0.49 8.54
CA LEU A 176 -1.96 0.23 9.98
C LEU A 176 -0.71 0.93 10.51
N LEU A 177 0.43 0.78 9.81
CA LEU A 177 1.67 1.48 10.18
C LEU A 177 1.55 2.99 10.02
N HIS A 178 0.85 3.47 9.00
CA HIS A 178 0.62 4.89 8.79
C HIS A 178 -0.20 5.50 9.94
N THR A 179 -1.28 4.83 10.33
CA THR A 179 -2.17 5.22 11.42
C THR A 179 -1.45 5.23 12.75
N TYR A 180 -0.67 4.20 13.04
CA TYR A 180 0.16 4.14 14.25
C TYR A 180 1.16 5.30 14.31
N ARG A 181 1.84 5.61 13.20
CA ARG A 181 2.81 6.73 13.14
C ARG A 181 2.15 8.10 13.28
N ALA A 182 0.90 8.24 12.87
CA ALA A 182 0.14 9.48 12.98
C ALA A 182 -0.45 9.71 14.39
N THR A 183 -0.46 8.66 15.23
CA THR A 183 -1.07 8.67 16.57
C THR A 183 -0.01 8.92 17.64
N PRO A 184 -0.33 9.60 18.76
CA PRO A 184 0.58 9.70 19.90
C PRO A 184 1.03 8.32 20.39
N ARG A 185 2.32 8.18 20.72
CA ARG A 185 2.88 6.91 21.21
C ARG A 185 2.45 6.68 22.65
N THR A 186 1.38 5.89 22.82
CA THR A 186 0.88 5.45 24.12
C THR A 186 0.96 3.92 24.22
N PRO A 187 1.09 3.35 25.44
CA PRO A 187 1.07 1.90 25.63
C PRO A 187 -0.22 1.21 25.17
N GLU A 188 -1.32 1.96 25.08
CA GLU A 188 -2.59 1.46 24.53
C GLU A 188 -2.54 1.37 23.00
N ALA A 189 -2.02 2.39 22.33
CA ALA A 189 -1.82 2.36 20.87
C ALA A 189 -0.88 1.23 20.45
N GLU A 190 0.16 0.96 21.25
CA GLU A 190 1.07 -0.17 21.01
C GLU A 190 0.37 -1.53 21.14
N ARG A 191 -0.49 -1.70 22.15
CA ARG A 191 -1.28 -2.93 22.34
C ARG A 191 -2.28 -3.15 21.21
N LEU A 192 -2.94 -2.09 20.75
CA LEU A 192 -3.86 -2.15 19.62
C LEU A 192 -3.14 -2.48 18.30
N LEU A 193 -1.96 -1.91 18.10
CA LEU A 193 -1.14 -2.24 16.94
C LEU A 193 -0.78 -3.72 16.92
N VAL A 194 -0.32 -4.28 18.04
CA VAL A 194 0.03 -5.70 18.15
C VAL A 194 -1.18 -6.59 17.86
N SER A 195 -2.34 -6.28 18.45
CA SER A 195 -3.54 -7.10 18.24
C SER A 195 -4.04 -7.07 16.80
N GLN A 196 -3.90 -5.95 16.11
CA GLN A 196 -4.25 -5.81 14.69
C GLN A 196 -3.26 -6.55 13.79
N LEU A 197 -1.96 -6.47 14.07
CA LEU A 197 -0.93 -7.25 13.37
C LEU A 197 -1.16 -8.76 13.53
N ASP A 198 -1.48 -9.22 14.74
CA ASP A 198 -1.79 -10.63 14.99
C ASP A 198 -3.07 -11.09 14.29
N LEU A 199 -4.06 -10.21 14.12
CA LEU A 199 -5.27 -10.52 13.36
C LEU A 199 -4.95 -10.74 11.87
N ILE A 200 -4.22 -9.82 11.26
CA ILE A 200 -3.77 -9.93 9.86
C ILE A 200 -2.92 -11.18 9.68
N GLY A 201 -1.94 -11.38 10.57
CA GLY A 201 -1.04 -12.53 10.52
C GLY A 201 -1.77 -13.87 10.62
N ARG A 202 -2.76 -13.99 11.51
CA ARG A 202 -3.59 -15.21 11.61
C ARG A 202 -4.41 -15.47 10.35
N ARG A 203 -5.08 -14.44 9.82
CA ARG A 203 -5.90 -14.58 8.60
C ARG A 203 -5.05 -15.02 7.40
N MET A 204 -3.87 -14.43 7.23
CA MET A 204 -2.94 -14.84 6.16
C MET A 204 -2.36 -16.23 6.40
N GLY A 205 -2.09 -16.59 7.65
CA GLY A 205 -1.69 -17.95 8.02
C GLY A 205 -2.76 -19.01 7.68
N GLU A 206 -4.03 -18.71 7.88
CA GLU A 206 -5.15 -19.59 7.46
C GLU A 206 -5.16 -19.80 5.94
N VAL A 207 -5.03 -18.72 5.16
CA VAL A 207 -4.91 -18.79 3.70
C VAL A 207 -3.75 -19.69 3.28
N VAL A 208 -2.58 -19.52 3.91
CA VAL A 208 -1.41 -20.36 3.64
C VAL A 208 -1.69 -21.83 3.94
N HIS A 209 -2.31 -22.14 5.08
CA HIS A 209 -2.63 -23.51 5.46
C HIS A 209 -3.65 -24.16 4.51
N GLU A 210 -4.70 -23.43 4.15
CA GLU A 210 -5.73 -23.91 3.24
C GLU A 210 -5.15 -24.19 1.84
N ARG A 211 -4.37 -23.24 1.29
CA ARG A 211 -3.75 -23.39 -0.03
C ARG A 211 -2.71 -24.50 -0.08
N ARG A 212 -1.89 -24.67 0.97
CA ARG A 212 -0.99 -25.83 1.07
C ARG A 212 -1.78 -27.14 1.06
N GLY A 213 -2.85 -27.23 1.84
CA GLY A 213 -3.71 -28.42 1.87
C GLY A 213 -4.40 -28.72 0.54
N GLN A 214 -4.81 -27.69 -0.21
CA GLN A 214 -5.34 -27.86 -1.58
C GLN A 214 -4.25 -28.35 -2.56
N HIS A 215 -3.04 -27.78 -2.49
CA HIS A 215 -1.92 -28.19 -3.35
C HIS A 215 -1.50 -29.65 -3.09
N THR A 216 -1.37 -30.05 -1.83
CA THR A 216 -1.07 -31.45 -1.46
C THR A 216 -2.14 -32.42 -1.99
N ARG A 217 -3.43 -32.10 -1.82
CA ARG A 217 -4.53 -32.92 -2.37
C ARG A 217 -4.48 -33.04 -3.89
N THR A 218 -4.11 -31.97 -4.58
CA THR A 218 -3.97 -31.96 -6.04
C THR A 218 -2.80 -32.83 -6.50
N LEU A 219 -1.65 -32.74 -5.84
CA LEU A 219 -0.48 -33.59 -6.12
C LEU A 219 -0.78 -35.07 -5.85
N GLU A 220 -1.49 -35.38 -4.76
CA GLU A 220 -1.92 -36.74 -4.47
C GLU A 220 -2.89 -37.28 -5.53
N ALA A 221 -3.85 -36.48 -5.98
CA ALA A 221 -4.77 -36.87 -7.04
C ALA A 221 -4.02 -37.12 -8.36
N GLN A 222 -3.07 -36.26 -8.71
CA GLN A 222 -2.22 -36.44 -9.89
C GLN A 222 -1.37 -37.71 -9.79
N ARG A 223 -0.79 -37.97 -8.62
CA ARG A 223 -0.04 -39.21 -8.36
C ARG A 223 -0.92 -40.45 -8.59
N ARG A 224 -2.12 -40.50 -8.00
CA ARG A 224 -3.05 -41.63 -8.17
C ARG A 224 -3.47 -41.82 -9.63
N TYR A 225 -3.69 -40.72 -10.34
CA TYR A 225 -4.00 -40.76 -11.77
C TYR A 225 -2.82 -41.32 -12.59
N LEU A 226 -1.58 -40.89 -12.32
CA LEU A 226 -0.40 -41.41 -13.00
C LEU A 226 -0.14 -42.88 -12.68
N GLU A 227 -0.32 -43.28 -11.41
CA GLU A 227 -0.23 -44.68 -10.98
C GLU A 227 -1.29 -45.55 -11.68
N SER A 228 -2.53 -45.08 -11.81
CA SER A 228 -3.56 -45.78 -12.57
C SER A 228 -3.26 -45.83 -14.08
N LYS A 229 -2.72 -44.77 -14.66
CA LYS A 229 -2.48 -44.69 -16.11
C LYS A 229 -1.26 -45.48 -16.58
N TYR A 230 -0.19 -45.50 -15.78
CA TYR A 230 1.10 -46.12 -16.16
C TYR A 230 1.47 -47.35 -15.32
N GLY A 231 0.72 -47.64 -14.25
CA GLY A 231 0.96 -48.77 -13.36
C GLY A 231 0.33 -50.09 -13.84
N ASP A 232 -0.74 -50.03 -14.64
CA ASP A 232 -1.44 -51.22 -15.16
C ASP A 232 -0.70 -51.93 -16.30
N GLU A 233 0.35 -51.34 -16.89
CA GLU A 233 1.13 -51.96 -17.99
C GLU A 233 2.20 -52.97 -17.52
N ARG A 234 2.16 -53.42 -16.25
CA ARG A 234 3.06 -54.45 -15.71
C ARG A 234 2.35 -55.66 -15.09
N GLY A 235 1.12 -55.93 -15.50
CA GLY A 235 0.37 -57.16 -15.18
C GLY A 235 0.31 -58.12 -16.35
#